data_AF-D3MU50-F1
#
_entry.id   AF-D3MU50-F1
#
_cell.length_a   1.000
_cell.length_b   1.000
_cell.length_c   1.000
_cell.angle_alpha   90.00
_cell.angle_beta   90.00
_cell.angle_gamma   90.00
#
_symmetry.space_group_name_H-M   'P 1'
#
loop_
_entity.id
_entity.type
_entity.pdbx_description
1 polymer ?
#
loop_
_entity_poly.entity_id
_entity_poly.type
_entity_poly.pdbx_seq_one_letter_code
_entity_poly.pdbx_strand_id
1 'polypeptide(L)'
;MSDNKKYYYLKLKENFFESDEIIYLESLPDGHKYSNILLKLYLRSLKNSGKLMMNDVIPYSPEMLATVTRHSVGDVKQAIVHFMNLGLIEQLESGAMYMLQIQNFIGRSSTEGDRKREYRQKINQEKLKGQVSGHLSDIRPPEIEIEIELEKDINLKEKGKNKPVDNVDNVDKSKKEEVANSTDYIKLLKSNNLSEENIKKILSLDIYKKGVDYLKEKIDTTLVKGDLNANIGYLLGALKNDWKVQAKKQDKINLPKTRFHNFKSATYTEEQLRKAAGLPARKAR
;
A
#
# COMPACT_ATOMS: atom_id res chain seq x y z
N MET A 1 -15.36 0.39 34.61
CA MET A 1 -14.83 0.97 33.35
C MET A 1 -13.60 0.17 32.94
N SER A 2 -13.75 -0.79 32.04
CA SER A 2 -12.63 -1.60 31.55
C SER A 2 -11.88 -0.83 30.47
N ASP A 3 -10.65 -0.44 30.77
CA ASP A 3 -9.69 0.11 29.81
C ASP A 3 -9.63 -0.77 28.56
N ASN A 4 -10.14 -0.25 27.43
CA ASN A 4 -10.04 -0.92 26.12
C ASN A 4 -8.60 -0.79 25.59
N LYS A 5 -7.64 -1.41 26.27
CA LYS A 5 -6.22 -1.40 25.92
C LYS A 5 -6.00 -2.27 24.68
N LYS A 6 -5.70 -1.62 23.55
CA LYS A 6 -5.23 -2.30 22.34
C LYS A 6 -3.78 -2.74 22.55
N TYR A 7 -3.56 -4.04 22.66
CA TYR A 7 -2.22 -4.62 22.71
C TYR A 7 -1.68 -4.80 21.28
N TYR A 8 -0.48 -4.27 21.04
CA TYR A 8 0.29 -4.52 19.82
C TYR A 8 1.47 -5.41 20.18
N TYR A 9 1.62 -6.53 19.48
CA TYR A 9 2.71 -7.47 19.68
C TYR A 9 3.49 -7.67 18.38
N LEU A 10 4.79 -7.91 18.51
CA LEU A 10 5.67 -8.29 17.42
C LEU A 10 5.83 -9.82 17.45
N LYS A 11 5.39 -10.51 16.39
CA LYS A 11 5.65 -11.94 16.19
C LYS A 11 7.04 -12.08 15.61
N LEU A 12 8.04 -12.34 16.47
CA LEU A 12 9.40 -12.60 16.02
C LEU A 12 9.50 -14.03 15.46
N LYS A 13 10.20 -14.20 14.35
CA LYS A 13 10.50 -15.54 13.82
C LYS A 13 11.57 -16.20 14.68
N GLU A 14 11.54 -17.53 14.77
CA GLU A 14 12.56 -18.31 15.50
C GLU A 14 13.97 -18.02 14.98
N ASN A 15 14.11 -17.86 13.67
CA ASN A 15 15.36 -17.61 12.98
C ASN A 15 15.65 -16.11 12.75
N PHE A 16 15.02 -15.20 13.50
CA PHE A 16 15.22 -13.76 13.30
C PHE A 16 16.69 -13.36 13.39
N PHE A 17 17.39 -13.85 14.42
CA PHE A 17 18.82 -13.56 14.62
C PHE A 17 19.75 -14.35 13.68
N GLU A 18 19.20 -15.31 12.93
CA GLU A 18 19.93 -16.12 11.95
C GLU A 18 19.77 -15.58 10.52
N SER A 19 19.00 -14.51 10.33
CA SER A 19 18.86 -13.87 9.02
C SER A 19 20.16 -13.17 8.62
N ASP A 20 20.50 -13.23 7.32
CA ASP A 20 21.75 -12.70 6.79
C ASP A 20 21.93 -11.22 7.14
N GLU A 21 20.85 -10.44 7.16
CA GLU A 21 20.87 -9.03 7.52
C GLU A 21 21.23 -8.80 9.00
N ILE A 22 20.69 -9.62 9.90
CA ILE A 22 20.96 -9.51 11.34
C ILE A 22 22.35 -10.04 11.67
N ILE A 23 22.77 -11.15 11.07
CA ILE A 23 24.14 -11.68 11.19
C ILE A 23 25.14 -10.61 10.75
N TYR A 24 24.89 -9.97 9.60
CA TYR A 24 25.73 -8.87 9.12
C TYR A 24 25.78 -7.72 10.13
N LEU A 25 24.64 -7.28 10.66
CA LEU A 25 24.59 -6.19 11.65
C LEU A 25 25.36 -6.55 12.93
N GLU A 26 25.24 -7.79 13.42
CA GLU A 26 25.92 -8.24 14.64
C GLU A 26 27.42 -8.49 14.45
N SER A 27 27.88 -8.68 13.21
CA SER A 27 29.30 -8.78 12.86
C SER A 27 30.05 -7.44 12.99
N LEU A 28 29.32 -6.31 12.98
CA LEU A 28 29.90 -4.98 13.12
C LEU A 28 30.40 -4.73 14.55
N PRO A 29 31.34 -3.79 14.75
CA PRO A 29 31.67 -3.30 16.08
C PRO A 29 30.42 -2.79 16.80
N ASP A 30 30.20 -3.24 18.02
CA ASP A 30 28.96 -2.99 18.79
C ASP A 30 27.67 -3.44 18.07
N GLY A 31 27.75 -4.46 17.22
CA GLY A 31 26.65 -4.91 16.36
C GLY A 31 25.34 -5.26 17.08
N HIS A 32 25.44 -5.78 18.30
CA HIS A 32 24.29 -6.04 19.19
C HIS A 32 23.44 -4.79 19.48
N LYS A 33 24.03 -3.58 19.43
CA LYS A 33 23.28 -2.32 19.54
C LYS A 33 22.39 -2.12 18.32
N TYR A 34 22.86 -2.46 17.13
CA TYR A 34 22.08 -2.30 15.90
C TYR A 34 20.90 -3.27 15.86
N SER A 35 21.08 -4.55 16.22
CA SER A 35 19.96 -5.49 16.33
C SER A 35 18.93 -5.03 17.39
N ASN A 36 19.39 -4.47 18.51
CA ASN A 36 18.52 -3.89 19.52
C ASN A 36 17.75 -2.64 19.04
N ILE A 37 18.42 -1.70 18.36
CA ILE A 37 17.78 -0.53 17.75
C ILE A 37 16.69 -0.98 16.79
N LEU A 38 17.00 -1.94 15.91
CA LEU A 38 16.07 -2.42 14.90
C LEU A 38 14.78 -2.96 15.51
N LEU A 39 14.89 -3.82 16.54
CA LEU A 39 13.73 -4.34 17.27
C LEU A 39 12.88 -3.22 17.90
N LYS A 40 13.52 -2.21 18.49
CA LYS A 40 12.82 -1.06 19.07
C LYS A 40 12.10 -0.22 18.01
N LEU A 41 12.70 -0.03 16.84
CA LEU A 41 12.08 0.67 15.71
C LEU A 41 10.88 -0.12 15.18
N TYR A 42 10.99 -1.44 15.02
CA TYR A 42 9.86 -2.29 14.64
C TYR A 42 8.68 -2.09 15.60
N LEU A 43 8.92 -2.19 16.91
CA LEU A 43 7.87 -1.97 17.93
C LEU A 43 7.25 -0.57 17.83
N ARG A 44 8.07 0.47 17.61
CA ARG A 44 7.56 1.85 17.52
C ARG A 44 6.69 2.06 16.29
N SER A 45 7.05 1.42 15.19
CA SER A 45 6.33 1.49 13.92
C SER A 45 4.97 0.78 13.93
N LEU A 46 4.73 -0.14 14.89
CA LEU A 46 3.49 -0.95 14.96
C LEU A 46 2.22 -0.10 15.01
N LYS A 47 2.25 1.01 15.76
CA LYS A 47 1.08 1.91 15.88
C LYS A 47 0.69 2.53 14.54
N ASN A 48 1.67 2.74 13.68
CA ASN A 48 1.55 3.48 12.43
C ASN A 48 1.71 2.59 11.19
N SER A 49 1.37 1.30 11.33
CA SER A 49 1.43 0.31 10.25
C SER A 49 2.79 0.26 9.54
N GLY A 50 3.89 0.44 10.27
CA GLY A 50 5.25 0.40 9.74
C GLY A 50 5.93 1.75 9.55
N LYS A 51 5.21 2.86 9.65
CA LYS A 51 5.80 4.21 9.55
C LYS A 51 6.36 4.65 10.89
N LEU A 52 7.55 5.24 10.90
CA LEU A 52 8.13 5.84 12.11
C LEU A 52 7.60 7.28 12.26
N MET A 53 6.45 7.40 12.93
CA MET A 53 5.75 8.68 13.15
C MET A 53 5.47 8.89 14.64
N MET A 54 5.58 10.13 15.10
CA MET A 54 5.12 10.57 16.41
C MET A 54 3.67 11.06 16.29
N ASN A 55 2.78 10.43 17.08
CA ASN A 55 1.35 10.77 17.14
C ASN A 55 0.69 10.87 15.75
N ASP A 56 1.09 10.00 14.81
CA ASP A 56 0.55 9.92 13.45
C ASP A 56 0.77 11.16 12.56
N VAL A 57 1.48 12.20 13.05
CA VAL A 57 1.64 13.48 12.36
C VAL A 57 3.09 13.77 11.99
N ILE A 58 4.03 13.61 12.94
CA ILE A 58 5.40 14.09 12.77
C ILE A 58 6.33 12.91 12.47
N PRO A 59 7.03 12.85 11.32
CA PRO A 59 8.05 11.85 11.07
C PRO A 59 9.17 11.90 12.11
N TYR A 60 9.61 10.75 12.61
CA TYR A 60 10.70 10.71 13.58
C TYR A 60 12.04 11.14 12.94
N SER A 61 12.73 12.10 13.58
CA SER A 61 14.11 12.42 13.24
C SER A 61 15.09 11.43 13.90
N PRO A 62 16.34 11.30 13.40
CA PRO A 62 17.36 10.47 14.04
C PRO A 62 17.63 10.84 15.51
N GLU A 63 17.52 12.13 15.86
CA GLU A 63 17.67 12.61 17.23
C GLU A 63 16.53 12.15 18.14
N MET A 64 15.29 12.23 17.66
CA MET A 64 14.13 11.71 18.39
C MET A 64 14.21 10.19 18.55
N LEU A 65 14.65 9.48 17.50
CA LEU A 65 14.84 8.03 17.56
C LEU A 65 15.89 7.67 18.60
N ALA A 66 16.99 8.41 18.71
CA ALA A 66 18.00 8.18 19.75
C ALA A 66 17.43 8.28 21.17
N THR A 67 16.58 9.27 21.44
CA THR A 67 15.88 9.38 22.73
C THR A 67 14.94 8.20 22.97
N VAL A 68 14.18 7.79 21.96
CA VAL A 68 13.20 6.69 22.08
C VAL A 68 13.90 5.33 22.24
N THR A 69 15.00 5.10 21.51
CA THR A 69 15.76 3.86 21.56
C THR A 69 16.74 3.81 22.73
N ARG A 70 16.99 4.95 23.39
CA ARG A 70 17.95 5.13 24.49
C ARG A 70 19.38 4.80 24.07
N HIS A 71 19.75 5.18 22.86
CA HIS A 71 21.09 5.01 22.31
C HIS A 71 21.65 6.37 21.90
N SER A 72 22.95 6.45 21.64
CA SER A 72 23.54 7.72 21.22
C SER A 72 23.03 8.13 19.84
N VAL A 73 22.99 9.43 19.56
CA VAL A 73 22.59 9.94 18.24
C VAL A 73 23.53 9.42 17.14
N GLY A 74 24.81 9.24 17.47
CA GLY A 74 25.81 8.65 16.56
C GLY A 74 25.44 7.22 16.18
N ASP A 75 25.16 6.38 17.17
CA ASP A 75 24.80 4.96 16.95
C ASP A 75 23.53 4.84 16.12
N VAL A 76 22.50 5.65 16.40
CA VAL A 76 21.25 5.61 15.65
C VAL A 76 21.43 6.09 14.20
N LYS A 77 22.23 7.13 13.97
CA LYS A 77 22.54 7.58 12.60
C LYS A 77 23.25 6.50 11.80
N GLN A 78 24.26 5.85 12.40
CA GLN A 78 24.95 4.71 11.76
C GLN A 78 24.00 3.54 11.51
N ALA A 79 23.17 3.19 12.49
CA ALA A 79 22.17 2.14 12.38
C ALA A 79 21.23 2.37 11.19
N ILE A 80 20.68 3.58 11.05
CA ILE A 80 19.76 3.93 9.96
C ILE A 80 20.45 3.76 8.59
N VAL A 81 21.71 4.15 8.46
CA VAL A 81 22.49 3.96 7.22
C VAL A 81 22.62 2.46 6.90
N HIS A 82 23.00 1.64 7.87
CA HIS A 82 23.08 0.19 7.68
C HIS A 82 21.72 -0.41 7.31
N PHE A 83 20.63 0.01 7.97
CA PHE A 83 19.29 -0.50 7.69
C PHE A 83 18.79 -0.11 6.29
N MET A 84 19.12 1.09 5.80
CA MET A 84 18.81 1.49 4.43
C MET A 84 19.59 0.64 3.41
N ASN A 85 20.90 0.43 3.65
CA ASN A 85 21.74 -0.37 2.77
C ASN A 85 21.30 -1.84 2.69
N LEU A 86 20.79 -2.39 3.79
CA LEU A 86 20.25 -3.75 3.88
C LEU A 86 18.79 -3.86 3.39
N GLY A 87 18.14 -2.74 3.02
CA GLY A 87 16.74 -2.75 2.61
C GLY A 87 15.76 -3.09 3.74
N LEU A 88 16.13 -2.84 4.99
CA LEU A 88 15.28 -3.00 6.17
C LEU A 88 14.42 -1.75 6.43
N ILE A 89 14.88 -0.57 6.00
CA ILE A 89 14.17 0.71 6.09
C ILE A 89 14.22 1.43 4.73
N GLU A 90 13.12 2.07 4.37
CA GLU A 90 13.01 2.94 3.20
C GLU A 90 12.56 4.34 3.62
N GLN A 91 13.10 5.36 2.98
CA GLN A 91 12.64 6.73 3.15
C GLN A 91 11.55 7.04 2.12
N LEU A 92 10.34 7.34 2.60
CA LEU A 92 9.22 7.71 1.76
C LEU A 92 9.41 9.14 1.21
N GLU A 93 8.71 9.45 0.11
CA GLU A 93 8.63 10.82 -0.44
C GLU A 93 8.14 11.85 0.58
N SER A 94 7.34 11.42 1.57
CA SER A 94 6.86 12.25 2.68
C SER A 94 7.94 12.55 3.73
N GLY A 95 9.17 12.08 3.55
CA GLY A 95 10.28 12.20 4.49
C GLY A 95 10.23 11.24 5.67
N ALA A 96 9.19 10.41 5.79
CA ALA A 96 9.06 9.44 6.87
C ALA A 96 9.81 8.14 6.56
N MET A 97 10.46 7.57 7.58
CA MET A 97 11.09 6.26 7.49
C MET A 97 10.04 5.16 7.65
N TYR A 98 10.06 4.18 6.75
CA TYR A 98 9.17 3.02 6.74
C TYR A 98 9.95 1.73 6.99
N MET A 99 9.50 0.93 7.95
CA MET A 99 10.07 -0.38 8.24
C MET A 99 9.59 -1.39 7.20
N LEU A 100 10.48 -1.91 6.36
CA LEU A 100 10.14 -2.97 5.41
C LEU A 100 9.84 -4.26 6.17
N GLN A 101 9.04 -5.12 5.54
CA GLN A 101 8.65 -6.43 6.06
C GLN A 101 7.95 -6.47 7.43
N ILE A 102 7.67 -5.32 8.07
CA ILE A 102 6.97 -5.25 9.36
C ILE A 102 5.63 -6.01 9.34
N GLN A 103 4.94 -6.04 8.20
CA GLN A 103 3.68 -6.78 8.03
C GLN A 103 3.85 -8.29 8.28
N ASN A 104 5.04 -8.85 8.04
CA ASN A 104 5.35 -10.25 8.32
C ASN A 104 5.52 -10.52 9.82
N PHE A 105 5.87 -9.49 10.59
CA PHE A 105 6.05 -9.54 12.04
C PHE A 105 4.82 -9.06 12.80
N ILE A 106 3.82 -8.48 12.11
CA ILE A 106 2.54 -8.09 12.71
C ILE A 106 1.56 -9.27 12.63
N GLY A 107 1.26 -9.86 13.78
CA GLY A 107 0.07 -10.69 13.92
C GLY A 107 -1.15 -9.80 14.16
N ARG A 108 -2.13 -9.80 13.25
CA ARG A 108 -3.52 -9.42 13.56
C ARG A 108 -4.35 -10.68 13.77
N SER A 109 -3.90 -11.55 14.65
CA SER A 109 -4.44 -12.90 14.73
C SER A 109 -4.59 -13.31 16.18
N SER A 110 -5.78 -13.74 16.57
CA SER A 110 -5.94 -14.45 17.84
C SER A 110 -5.12 -15.75 17.79
N THR A 111 -4.60 -16.19 18.94
CA THR A 111 -3.81 -17.44 19.05
C THR A 111 -4.53 -18.63 18.38
N GLU A 112 -5.86 -18.67 18.46
CA GLU A 112 -6.70 -19.67 17.79
C GLU A 112 -6.77 -19.49 16.26
N GLY A 113 -6.73 -18.24 15.77
CA GLY A 113 -6.71 -17.92 14.34
C GLY A 113 -5.45 -18.42 13.64
N ASP A 114 -4.28 -18.23 14.27
CA ASP A 114 -3.00 -18.71 13.74
C ASP A 114 -2.92 -20.23 13.77
N ARG A 115 -3.36 -20.88 14.88
CA ARG A 115 -3.40 -22.35 14.98
C ARG A 115 -4.24 -22.97 13.86
N LYS A 116 -5.42 -22.39 13.57
CA LYS A 116 -6.28 -22.85 12.47
C LYS A 116 -5.67 -22.60 11.10
N ARG A 117 -4.94 -21.49 10.91
CA ARG A 117 -4.26 -21.19 9.65
C ARG A 117 -3.10 -22.15 9.38
N GLU A 118 -2.26 -22.41 10.38
CA GLU A 118 -1.16 -23.37 10.28
C GLU A 118 -1.67 -24.79 10.03
N TYR A 119 -2.73 -25.22 10.73
CA TYR A 119 -3.37 -26.52 10.47
C TYR A 119 -3.87 -26.61 9.02
N ARG A 120 -4.55 -25.57 8.51
CA ARG A 120 -5.00 -25.55 7.10
C ARG A 120 -3.86 -25.53 6.10
N GLN A 121 -2.76 -24.84 6.41
CA GLN A 121 -1.57 -24.82 5.56
C GLN A 121 -0.91 -26.20 5.51
N LYS A 122 -0.77 -26.89 6.64
CA LYS A 122 -0.27 -28.27 6.70
C LYS A 122 -1.15 -29.23 5.91
N ILE A 123 -2.47 -29.17 6.10
CA ILE A 123 -3.44 -29.98 5.34
C ILE A 123 -3.36 -29.67 3.84
N ASN A 124 -3.22 -28.40 3.43
CA ASN A 124 -3.10 -28.06 2.01
C ASN A 124 -1.76 -28.53 1.42
N GLN A 125 -0.66 -28.46 2.17
CA GLN A 125 0.64 -28.98 1.73
C GLN A 125 0.63 -30.51 1.62
N GLU A 126 -0.05 -31.21 2.53
CA GLU A 126 -0.26 -32.66 2.48
C GLU A 126 -1.18 -33.07 1.32
N LYS A 127 -2.24 -32.29 1.05
CA LYS A 127 -3.11 -32.46 -0.13
C LYS A 127 -2.36 -32.28 -1.46
N LEU A 128 -1.43 -31.33 -1.54
CA LEU A 128 -0.54 -31.17 -2.70
C LEU A 128 0.39 -32.38 -2.89
N LYS A 129 0.70 -33.12 -1.83
CA LYS A 129 1.51 -34.35 -1.86
C LYS A 129 0.69 -35.62 -2.09
N GLY A 130 -0.61 -35.49 -2.38
CA GLY A 130 -1.46 -36.57 -2.87
C GLY A 130 -1.92 -37.59 -1.82
N GLN A 131 -1.82 -37.29 -0.52
CA GLN A 131 -2.30 -38.18 0.53
C GLN A 131 -3.40 -37.51 1.37
N VAL A 132 -4.44 -38.33 1.62
CA VAL A 132 -5.65 -38.19 2.46
C VAL A 132 -6.84 -37.33 1.97
N SER A 133 -7.86 -38.06 1.54
CA SER A 133 -9.28 -37.73 1.65
C SER A 133 -9.73 -37.81 3.11
N GLY A 134 -10.12 -36.69 3.75
CA GLY A 134 -10.66 -36.75 5.11
C GLY A 134 -11.10 -35.42 5.67
N HIS A 135 -12.43 -35.25 5.81
CA HIS A 135 -13.18 -34.27 6.61
C HIS A 135 -12.86 -32.77 6.47
N LEU A 136 -13.82 -32.05 5.88
CA LEU A 136 -13.91 -30.59 5.89
C LEU A 136 -14.31 -30.13 7.31
N SER A 137 -13.34 -29.77 8.15
CA SER A 137 -13.64 -29.03 9.37
C SER A 137 -13.96 -27.57 9.04
N ASP A 138 -15.03 -27.07 9.66
CA ASP A 138 -15.67 -25.81 9.32
C ASP A 138 -14.74 -24.59 9.46
N ILE A 139 -14.91 -23.62 8.56
CA ILE A 139 -13.93 -22.55 8.33
C ILE A 139 -13.95 -21.45 9.41
N ARG A 140 -14.88 -21.49 10.36
CA ARG A 140 -15.11 -20.41 11.33
C ARG A 140 -15.13 -20.94 12.78
N PRO A 141 -14.59 -20.19 13.77
CA PRO A 141 -14.93 -20.47 15.17
C PRO A 141 -16.41 -20.12 15.41
N PRO A 142 -17.12 -20.84 16.29
CA PRO A 142 -18.44 -20.42 16.74
C PRO A 142 -18.31 -19.04 17.41
N GLU A 143 -19.24 -18.13 17.10
CA GLU A 143 -19.36 -16.83 17.74
C GLU A 143 -19.70 -17.07 19.21
N ILE A 144 -18.73 -16.84 20.11
CA ILE A 144 -19.03 -16.72 21.54
C ILE A 144 -19.68 -15.35 21.70
N GLU A 145 -21.00 -15.36 21.93
CA GLU A 145 -21.79 -14.20 22.30
C GLU A 145 -21.26 -13.64 23.64
N ILE A 146 -20.43 -12.61 23.56
CA ILE A 146 -20.11 -11.79 24.72
C ILE A 146 -21.34 -10.92 24.97
N GLU A 147 -22.17 -11.33 25.92
CA GLU A 147 -23.28 -10.54 26.46
C GLU A 147 -22.72 -9.22 27.01
N ILE A 148 -22.86 -8.15 26.22
CA ILE A 148 -22.70 -6.78 26.72
C ILE A 148 -24.02 -6.44 27.42
N GLU A 149 -24.02 -6.56 28.75
CA GLU A 149 -24.98 -5.89 29.62
C GLU A 149 -24.85 -4.37 29.42
N LEU A 150 -25.64 -3.83 28.50
CA LEU A 150 -25.99 -2.41 28.49
C LEU A 150 -27.45 -2.33 28.89
N GLU A 151 -27.65 -2.04 30.18
CA GLU A 151 -28.93 -1.65 30.76
C GLU A 151 -29.59 -0.56 29.91
N LYS A 152 -30.72 -0.95 29.31
CA LYS A 152 -31.68 -0.06 28.69
C LYS A 152 -32.60 0.48 29.79
N ASP A 153 -32.51 1.77 30.10
CA ASP A 153 -33.67 2.52 30.57
C ASP A 153 -34.37 3.20 29.38
N ILE A 154 -35.35 2.46 28.87
CA ILE A 154 -36.74 2.88 28.64
C ILE A 154 -36.95 4.23 27.94
N ASN A 155 -37.41 4.15 26.68
CA ASN A 155 -38.75 4.63 26.39
C ASN A 155 -39.41 3.87 25.23
N LEU A 156 -40.51 3.21 25.60
CA LEU A 156 -41.49 2.56 24.76
C LEU A 156 -42.35 3.59 23.99
N LYS A 157 -42.90 3.10 22.87
CA LYS A 157 -44.06 3.56 22.06
C LYS A 157 -43.59 3.79 20.61
N GLU A 158 -43.99 3.06 19.58
CA GLU A 158 -45.22 2.31 19.35
C GLU A 158 -45.03 1.21 18.27
N LYS A 159 -45.75 0.10 18.50
CA LYS A 159 -46.43 -0.83 17.59
C LYS A 159 -46.16 -0.65 16.07
N GLY A 160 -45.87 -1.69 15.28
CA GLY A 160 -46.36 -3.06 15.39
C GLY A 160 -45.56 -4.09 14.58
N LYS A 161 -45.65 -5.32 15.10
CA LYS A 161 -45.21 -6.60 14.54
C LYS A 161 -45.93 -6.84 13.19
N ASN A 162 -45.31 -7.47 12.19
CA ASN A 162 -45.23 -8.93 12.12
C ASN A 162 -44.07 -9.42 11.21
N LYS A 163 -43.20 -10.23 11.81
CA LYS A 163 -42.52 -11.41 11.21
C LYS A 163 -43.55 -12.57 11.16
N PRO A 164 -43.43 -13.60 10.29
CA PRO A 164 -42.33 -14.57 10.36
C PRO A 164 -41.54 -14.72 9.06
N VAL A 165 -40.24 -14.82 9.28
CA VAL A 165 -39.27 -15.49 8.41
C VAL A 165 -39.48 -16.98 8.61
N ASP A 166 -39.51 -17.75 7.52
CA ASP A 166 -38.91 -19.08 7.47
C ASP A 166 -38.45 -19.39 6.04
N ASN A 167 -37.12 -19.51 5.93
CA ASN A 167 -36.33 -20.43 5.12
C ASN A 167 -36.48 -20.43 3.59
N VAL A 168 -35.36 -20.20 2.88
CA VAL A 168 -34.59 -21.23 2.16
C VAL A 168 -33.50 -20.52 1.33
N ASP A 169 -32.26 -20.81 1.71
CA ASP A 169 -31.06 -21.08 0.91
C ASP A 169 -30.76 -20.36 -0.42
N ASN A 170 -29.46 -20.06 -0.56
CA ASN A 170 -28.71 -19.62 -1.75
C ASN A 170 -28.57 -18.10 -1.95
N VAL A 171 -27.63 -17.49 -1.21
CA VAL A 171 -27.09 -16.17 -1.59
C VAL A 171 -25.77 -16.36 -2.31
N ASP A 172 -25.83 -16.16 -3.62
CA ASP A 172 -24.79 -16.31 -4.63
C ASP A 172 -23.44 -15.65 -4.29
N LYS A 173 -22.37 -16.35 -4.70
CA LYS A 173 -20.97 -15.87 -4.71
C LYS A 173 -20.75 -14.58 -5.52
N SER A 174 -21.71 -14.14 -6.33
CA SER A 174 -21.64 -12.94 -7.18
C SER A 174 -21.56 -11.62 -6.39
N LYS A 175 -22.15 -11.54 -5.19
CA LYS A 175 -22.20 -10.27 -4.43
C LYS A 175 -20.90 -9.88 -3.73
N LYS A 176 -19.95 -10.81 -3.53
CA LYS A 176 -18.66 -10.49 -2.86
C LYS A 176 -17.63 -9.88 -3.82
N GLU A 177 -17.67 -10.25 -5.10
CA GLU A 177 -16.81 -9.65 -6.13
C GLU A 177 -17.29 -8.25 -6.53
N GLU A 178 -18.60 -7.99 -6.52
CA GLU A 178 -19.16 -6.65 -6.79
C GLU A 178 -18.73 -5.58 -5.78
N VAL A 179 -18.60 -5.93 -4.49
CA VAL A 179 -18.26 -4.97 -3.42
C VAL A 179 -16.77 -4.60 -3.45
N ALA A 180 -15.88 -5.55 -3.75
CA ALA A 180 -14.43 -5.30 -3.86
C ALA A 180 -14.07 -4.51 -5.13
N ASN A 181 -14.74 -4.81 -6.25
CA ASN A 181 -14.59 -4.05 -7.49
C ASN A 181 -15.16 -2.62 -7.32
N SER A 182 -16.21 -2.40 -6.53
CA SER A 182 -16.74 -1.04 -6.29
C SER A 182 -15.69 -0.06 -5.73
N THR A 183 -14.82 -0.51 -4.81
CA THR A 183 -13.82 0.36 -4.18
C THR A 183 -12.73 0.88 -5.12
N ASP A 184 -12.23 0.05 -6.04
CA ASP A 184 -11.13 0.45 -6.93
C ASP A 184 -11.58 1.43 -8.02
N TYR A 185 -12.81 1.26 -8.53
CA TYR A 185 -13.38 2.16 -9.54
C TYR A 185 -13.70 3.51 -8.91
N ILE A 186 -14.24 3.52 -7.68
CA ILE A 186 -14.48 4.78 -6.94
C ILE A 186 -13.16 5.50 -6.67
N LYS A 187 -12.10 4.78 -6.32
CA LYS A 187 -10.76 5.36 -6.10
C LYS A 187 -10.19 5.99 -7.38
N LEU A 188 -10.30 5.28 -8.51
CA LEU A 188 -9.85 5.76 -9.82
C LEU A 188 -10.64 6.99 -10.30
N LEU A 189 -11.96 7.02 -10.08
CA LEU A 189 -12.77 8.17 -10.48
C LEU A 189 -12.51 9.39 -9.59
N LYS A 190 -12.29 9.19 -8.29
CA LYS A 190 -11.94 10.27 -7.37
C LYS A 190 -10.57 10.86 -7.65
N SER A 191 -9.58 10.05 -8.06
CA SER A 191 -8.25 10.56 -8.42
C SER A 191 -8.24 11.41 -9.69
N ASN A 192 -9.29 11.32 -10.52
CA ASN A 192 -9.48 12.15 -11.71
C ASN A 192 -10.39 13.38 -11.46
N ASN A 193 -10.57 13.76 -10.19
CA ASN A 193 -11.33 14.95 -9.75
C ASN A 193 -12.81 14.98 -10.24
N LEU A 194 -13.46 13.82 -10.41
CA LEU A 194 -14.88 13.78 -10.79
C LEU A 194 -15.80 14.14 -9.61
N SER A 195 -16.85 14.91 -9.91
CA SER A 195 -17.96 15.16 -8.96
C SER A 195 -18.67 13.87 -8.55
N GLU A 196 -19.15 13.80 -7.30
CA GLU A 196 -19.88 12.65 -6.76
C GLU A 196 -21.11 12.25 -7.59
N GLU A 197 -21.77 13.23 -8.20
CA GLU A 197 -22.92 12.99 -9.09
C GLU A 197 -22.50 12.26 -10.38
N ASN A 198 -21.34 12.61 -10.94
CA ASN A 198 -20.82 11.99 -12.15
C ASN A 198 -20.32 10.57 -11.87
N ILE A 199 -19.72 10.35 -10.68
CA ILE A 199 -19.33 9.02 -10.22
C ILE A 199 -20.55 8.09 -10.15
N LYS A 200 -21.66 8.53 -9.55
CA LYS A 200 -22.91 7.74 -9.48
C LYS A 200 -23.44 7.37 -10.88
N LYS A 201 -23.42 8.31 -11.83
CA LYS A 201 -23.83 8.06 -13.22
C LYS A 201 -22.95 7.01 -13.89
N ILE A 202 -21.64 7.07 -13.70
CA ILE A 202 -20.68 6.09 -14.24
C ILE A 202 -20.91 4.71 -13.62
N LEU A 203 -21.04 4.63 -12.30
CA LEU A 203 -21.25 3.36 -11.59
C LEU A 203 -22.56 2.67 -11.95
N SER A 204 -23.58 3.42 -12.38
CA SER A 204 -24.87 2.87 -12.83
C SER A 204 -24.82 2.10 -14.17
N LEU A 205 -23.69 2.14 -14.88
CA LEU A 205 -23.51 1.50 -16.20
C LEU A 205 -22.95 0.07 -16.13
N ASP A 206 -23.01 -0.61 -14.99
CA ASP A 206 -22.50 -1.99 -14.80
C ASP A 206 -21.04 -2.21 -15.25
N ILE A 207 -20.21 -1.18 -15.13
CA ILE A 207 -18.82 -1.19 -15.63
C ILE A 207 -17.97 -2.28 -14.94
N TYR A 208 -18.40 -2.73 -13.76
CA TYR A 208 -17.77 -3.82 -13.00
C TYR A 208 -17.57 -5.10 -13.80
N LYS A 209 -18.40 -5.36 -14.82
CA LYS A 209 -18.29 -6.55 -15.69
C LYS A 209 -17.14 -6.46 -16.70
N LYS A 210 -16.62 -5.26 -16.98
CA LYS A 210 -15.61 -5.01 -18.03
C LYS A 210 -14.18 -4.83 -17.49
N GLY A 211 -14.00 -4.74 -16.18
CA GLY A 211 -12.68 -4.61 -15.54
C GLY A 211 -12.21 -3.15 -15.39
N VAL A 212 -11.27 -2.93 -14.46
CA VAL A 212 -10.74 -1.59 -14.12
C VAL A 212 -9.96 -0.99 -15.29
N ASP A 213 -9.22 -1.82 -16.04
CA ASP A 213 -8.42 -1.40 -17.19
C ASP A 213 -9.28 -0.80 -18.32
N TYR A 214 -10.49 -1.32 -18.52
CA TYR A 214 -11.46 -0.76 -19.47
C TYR A 214 -11.86 0.66 -19.09
N LEU A 215 -12.14 0.91 -17.80
CA LEU A 215 -12.48 2.25 -17.32
C LEU A 215 -11.30 3.21 -17.52
N LYS A 216 -10.07 2.75 -17.26
CA LYS A 216 -8.85 3.55 -17.47
C LYS A 216 -8.68 3.94 -18.94
N GLU A 217 -8.82 3.00 -19.86
CA GLU A 217 -8.77 3.27 -21.31
C GLU A 217 -9.79 4.34 -21.72
N LYS A 218 -11.04 4.25 -21.23
CA LYS A 218 -12.07 5.24 -21.58
C LYS A 218 -11.79 6.61 -20.96
N ILE A 219 -11.28 6.67 -19.73
CA ILE A 219 -10.84 7.93 -19.12
C ILE A 219 -9.75 8.57 -19.99
N ASP A 220 -8.74 7.81 -20.42
CA ASP A 220 -7.67 8.31 -21.27
C ASP A 220 -8.20 8.83 -22.62
N THR A 221 -9.17 8.16 -23.25
CA THR A 221 -9.81 8.66 -24.48
C THR A 221 -10.52 10.00 -24.30
N THR A 222 -11.05 10.25 -23.11
CA THR A 222 -11.78 11.49 -22.80
C THR A 222 -10.85 12.62 -22.44
N LEU A 223 -9.72 12.35 -21.78
CA LEU A 223 -8.68 13.32 -21.48
C LEU A 223 -8.07 13.92 -22.76
N VAL A 224 -7.99 13.16 -23.86
CA VAL A 224 -7.56 13.67 -25.17
C VAL A 224 -8.45 14.82 -25.67
N LYS A 225 -9.70 14.93 -25.21
CA LYS A 225 -10.63 16.02 -25.56
C LYS A 225 -10.63 17.18 -24.56
N GLY A 226 -9.86 17.10 -23.46
CA GLY A 226 -9.82 18.09 -22.39
C GLY A 226 -10.36 17.56 -21.07
N ASP A 227 -10.80 18.45 -20.19
CA ASP A 227 -11.19 18.10 -18.81
C ASP A 227 -12.32 17.07 -18.73
N LEU A 228 -12.17 16.08 -17.83
CA LEU A 228 -13.12 14.97 -17.70
C LEU A 228 -14.52 15.42 -17.28
N ASN A 229 -14.61 16.37 -16.36
CA ASN A 229 -15.90 16.89 -15.87
C ASN A 229 -16.67 17.65 -16.97
N ALA A 230 -15.96 18.41 -17.81
CA ALA A 230 -16.57 19.11 -18.94
C ALA A 230 -17.02 18.13 -20.03
N ASN A 231 -16.29 17.02 -20.19
CA ASN A 231 -16.55 16.00 -21.22
C ASN A 231 -17.24 14.73 -20.67
N ILE A 232 -17.98 14.82 -19.56
CA ILE A 232 -18.61 13.65 -18.93
C ILE A 232 -19.58 12.92 -19.86
N GLY A 233 -20.32 13.65 -20.71
CA GLY A 233 -21.21 13.05 -21.71
C GLY A 233 -20.44 12.21 -22.73
N TYR A 234 -19.22 12.62 -23.07
CA TYR A 234 -18.34 11.87 -23.96
C TYR A 234 -17.82 10.58 -23.28
N LEU A 235 -17.48 10.64 -21.99
CA LEU A 235 -17.07 9.45 -21.21
C LEU A 235 -18.23 8.46 -21.06
N LEU A 236 -19.43 8.94 -20.74
CA LEU A 236 -20.63 8.10 -20.64
C LEU A 236 -20.97 7.47 -22.00
N GLY A 237 -20.85 8.22 -23.10
CA GLY A 237 -21.00 7.70 -24.45
C GLY A 237 -19.97 6.62 -24.80
N ALA A 238 -18.70 6.85 -24.44
CA ALA A 238 -17.61 5.90 -24.65
C ALA A 238 -17.80 4.61 -23.84
N LEU A 239 -18.29 4.72 -22.61
CA LEU A 239 -18.58 3.57 -21.74
C LEU A 239 -19.79 2.76 -22.25
N LYS A 240 -20.85 3.43 -22.70
CA LYS A 240 -22.09 2.80 -23.18
C LYS A 240 -21.93 2.12 -24.53
N ASN A 241 -21.24 2.77 -25.47
CA ASN A 241 -21.14 2.33 -26.87
C ASN A 241 -19.77 1.75 -27.21
N ASP A 242 -18.92 1.51 -26.21
CA ASP A 242 -17.57 0.95 -26.34
C ASP A 242 -16.75 1.58 -27.48
N TRP A 243 -16.65 2.92 -27.46
CA TRP A 243 -15.89 3.64 -28.47
C TRP A 243 -14.41 3.26 -28.38
N LYS A 244 -13.87 2.76 -29.48
CA LYS A 244 -12.43 2.47 -29.60
C LYS A 244 -11.68 3.74 -29.99
N VAL A 245 -10.46 3.89 -29.47
CA VAL A 245 -9.55 4.97 -29.88
C VAL A 245 -9.35 4.86 -31.39
N GLN A 246 -9.91 5.79 -32.16
CA GLN A 246 -9.44 5.96 -33.53
C GLN A 246 -8.07 6.61 -33.42
N ALA A 247 -7.02 5.86 -33.78
CA ALA A 247 -5.68 6.39 -33.87
C ALA A 247 -5.71 7.60 -34.81
N LYS A 248 -5.69 8.81 -34.26
CA LYS A 248 -5.44 10.00 -35.05
C LYS A 248 -4.05 9.81 -35.67
N LYS A 249 -3.99 9.81 -37.01
CA LYS A 249 -2.74 10.10 -37.73
C LYS A 249 -2.12 11.30 -37.02
N GLN A 250 -0.86 11.18 -36.63
CA GLN A 250 -0.10 12.31 -36.11
C GLN A 250 -0.12 13.41 -37.16
N ASP A 251 -1.01 14.39 -37.00
CA ASP A 251 -0.79 15.69 -37.60
C ASP A 251 0.41 16.25 -36.86
N LYS A 252 1.56 16.22 -37.53
CA LYS A 252 2.80 16.82 -37.07
C LYS A 252 2.46 18.23 -36.60
N ILE A 253 2.63 18.48 -35.32
CA ILE A 253 2.60 19.83 -34.79
C ILE A 253 3.78 20.56 -35.45
N ASN A 254 3.48 21.32 -36.52
CA ASN A 254 4.43 22.24 -37.11
C ASN A 254 4.61 23.40 -36.12
N LEU A 255 5.52 23.24 -35.15
CA LEU A 255 6.07 24.39 -34.46
C LEU A 255 6.81 25.25 -35.50
N PRO A 256 6.56 26.57 -35.59
CA PRO A 256 7.35 27.43 -36.44
C PRO A 256 8.81 27.38 -35.97
N LYS A 257 9.72 26.93 -36.83
CA LYS A 257 11.16 26.90 -36.55
C LYS A 257 11.63 28.32 -36.24
N THR A 258 11.84 28.64 -34.98
CA THR A 258 12.51 29.88 -34.60
C THR A 258 14.01 29.75 -34.89
N ARG A 259 14.66 30.87 -35.21
CA ARG A 259 16.05 30.98 -35.72
C ARG A 259 17.11 30.27 -34.84
N PHE A 260 16.77 29.90 -33.62
CA PHE A 260 17.63 29.23 -32.64
C PHE A 260 17.74 27.71 -32.82
N HIS A 261 16.95 27.08 -33.70
CA HIS A 261 16.88 25.62 -33.83
C HIS A 261 17.88 25.01 -34.84
N ASN A 262 18.88 25.79 -35.31
CA ASN A 262 19.89 25.36 -36.27
C ASN A 262 21.28 25.06 -35.66
N PHE A 263 21.44 25.09 -34.33
CA PHE A 263 22.71 24.75 -33.71
C PHE A 263 22.81 23.24 -33.49
N LYS A 264 23.75 22.58 -34.19
CA LYS A 264 24.20 21.24 -33.82
C LYS A 264 24.94 21.35 -32.48
N SER A 265 24.60 20.51 -31.51
CA SER A 265 25.35 20.40 -30.25
C SER A 265 26.78 19.97 -30.57
N ALA A 266 27.74 20.88 -30.45
CA ALA A 266 29.15 20.54 -30.56
C ALA A 266 29.60 19.89 -29.25
N THR A 267 30.05 18.64 -29.31
CA THR A 267 30.75 18.01 -28.19
C THR A 267 32.19 18.52 -28.19
N TYR A 268 32.55 19.34 -27.19
CA TYR A 268 33.92 19.84 -27.03
C TYR A 268 34.75 18.84 -26.23
N THR A 269 35.99 18.61 -26.65
CA THR A 269 36.93 17.81 -25.87
C THR A 269 37.44 18.60 -24.66
N GLU A 270 37.86 17.91 -23.59
CA GLU A 270 38.32 18.55 -22.35
C GLU A 270 39.50 19.52 -22.59
N GLU A 271 40.36 19.22 -23.56
CA GLU A 271 41.46 20.09 -23.97
C GLU A 271 40.98 21.40 -24.63
N GLN A 272 39.92 21.33 -25.45
CA GLN A 272 39.32 22.50 -26.08
C GLN A 272 38.68 23.43 -25.03
N LEU A 273 38.02 22.85 -24.03
CA LEU A 273 37.45 23.61 -22.91
C LEU A 273 38.54 24.27 -22.06
N ARG A 274 39.64 23.56 -21.77
CA ARG A 274 40.79 24.13 -21.03
C ARG A 274 41.48 25.27 -21.78
N LYS A 275 41.65 25.12 -23.10
CA LYS A 275 42.23 26.17 -23.95
C LYS A 275 41.34 27.42 -24.01
N ALA A 276 40.03 27.24 -24.13
CA ALA A 276 39.07 28.35 -24.07
C ALA A 276 39.07 29.04 -22.70
N ALA A 277 39.29 28.29 -21.62
CA ALA A 277 39.38 28.79 -20.25
C ALA A 277 40.77 29.34 -19.86
N GLY A 278 41.74 29.38 -20.79
CA GLY A 278 43.10 29.88 -20.51
C GLY A 278 43.93 29.02 -19.55
N LEU A 279 43.54 27.75 -19.35
CA LEU A 279 44.21 26.83 -18.43
C LEU A 279 45.39 26.12 -19.13
N PRO A 280 46.55 25.96 -18.45
CA PRO A 280 47.69 25.26 -19.03
C PRO A 280 47.39 23.77 -19.27
N ALA A 281 47.99 23.23 -20.34
CA ALA A 281 47.88 21.82 -20.69
C ALA A 281 48.40 20.93 -19.56
N ARG A 282 47.72 19.80 -19.31
CA ARG A 282 48.09 18.86 -18.25
C ARG A 282 49.40 18.20 -18.68
N LYS A 283 50.51 18.44 -17.95
CA LYS A 283 51.73 17.64 -18.13
C LYS A 283 51.40 16.20 -17.74
N ALA A 284 51.57 15.27 -18.69
CA ALA A 284 51.52 13.84 -18.42
C ALA A 284 52.57 13.52 -17.34
N ARG A 285 52.15 12.77 -16.31
CA ARG A 285 53.06 12.14 -15.35
C ARG A 285 53.54 10.83 -15.92
#